data_AF-A0A193KX34-F1
#
_entry.id   AF-A0A193KX34-F1
#
_cell.length_a   1.000
_cell.length_b   1.000
_cell.length_c   1.000
_cell.angle_alpha   90.00
_cell.angle_beta   90.00
_cell.angle_gamma   90.00
#
_symmetry.space_group_name_H-M   'P 1'
#
loop_
_entity.id
_entity.type
_entity.pdbx_description
1 polymer ?
#
loop_
_entity_poly.entity_id
_entity_poly.type
_entity_poly.pdbx_seq_one_letter_code
_entity_poly.pdbx_strand_id
1 'polypeptide(L)'
;MDLAAALILAMPTAAASLTLLANSRRIHPEGALVLGALLYISGHRDGSQFWLQFAAGSGNHTAASLLSLLHRALGEVLDAETWRRQADTLADTRRRQRVQKVLDASDTLLPHAMRADIIARCHEGLDVRLPPRIAAVLHQLPVDSDDPEYGEVPQVSASLVRELAAAM
;
A
#
# COMPACT_ATOMS: atom_id res chain seq x y z
N MET A 1 -24.68 5.85 -6.51
CA MET A 1 -23.48 6.26 -7.29
C MET A 1 -23.07 7.69 -6.93
N ASP A 2 -24.02 8.59 -6.73
CA ASP A 2 -23.78 10.01 -6.42
C ASP A 2 -22.87 10.24 -5.21
N LEU A 3 -23.07 9.49 -4.12
CA LEU A 3 -22.21 9.58 -2.92
C LEU A 3 -20.74 9.26 -3.24
N ALA A 4 -20.48 8.22 -4.05
CA ALA A 4 -19.11 7.84 -4.38
C ALA A 4 -18.43 8.89 -5.26
N ALA A 5 -19.16 9.46 -6.22
CA ALA A 5 -18.66 10.58 -7.03
C ALA A 5 -18.36 11.82 -6.15
N ALA A 6 -19.26 12.18 -5.23
CA ALA A 6 -19.05 13.28 -4.30
C ALA A 6 -17.81 13.10 -3.41
N LEU A 7 -17.59 11.87 -2.89
CA LEU A 7 -16.41 11.56 -2.09
C LEU A 7 -15.11 11.68 -2.88
N ILE A 8 -15.09 11.29 -4.15
CA ILE A 8 -13.93 11.45 -5.03
C ILE A 8 -13.59 12.92 -5.24
N LEU A 9 -14.61 13.76 -5.49
CA LEU A 9 -14.40 15.19 -5.67
C LEU A 9 -13.97 15.89 -4.38
N ALA A 10 -14.37 15.37 -3.22
CA ALA A 10 -13.98 15.87 -1.91
C ALA A 10 -12.57 15.44 -1.48
N MET A 11 -11.88 14.57 -2.23
CA MET A 11 -10.51 14.17 -1.91
C MET A 11 -9.57 15.40 -1.99
N PRO A 12 -8.71 15.65 -0.99
CA PRO A 12 -7.77 16.78 -1.03
C PRO A 12 -6.84 16.78 -2.26
N THR A 13 -6.61 15.60 -2.82
CA THR A 13 -5.76 15.42 -4.01
C THR A 13 -6.49 15.64 -5.33
N ALA A 14 -7.82 15.80 -5.34
CA ALA A 14 -8.61 15.79 -6.58
C ALA A 14 -8.16 16.85 -7.59
N ALA A 15 -7.97 18.09 -7.14
CA ALA A 15 -7.50 19.18 -7.98
C ALA A 15 -6.10 18.89 -8.56
N ALA A 16 -5.16 18.45 -7.71
CA ALA A 16 -3.80 18.11 -8.14
C ALA A 16 -3.79 16.95 -9.15
N SER A 17 -4.58 15.90 -8.92
CA SER A 17 -4.72 14.78 -9.84
C SER A 17 -5.28 15.22 -11.19
N LEU A 18 -6.26 16.12 -11.22
CA LEU A 18 -6.81 16.66 -12.46
C LEU A 18 -5.81 17.55 -13.21
N THR A 19 -5.06 18.40 -12.50
CA THR A 19 -3.97 19.20 -13.07
C THR A 19 -2.89 18.30 -13.69
N LEU A 20 -2.54 17.20 -13.03
CA LEU A 20 -1.58 16.23 -13.55
C LEU A 20 -2.10 15.57 -14.82
N LEU A 21 -3.38 15.16 -14.88
CA LEU A 21 -3.97 14.62 -16.11
C LEU A 21 -3.86 15.62 -17.28
N ALA A 22 -4.13 16.91 -17.04
CA ALA A 22 -4.14 17.92 -18.09
C ALA A 22 -2.75 18.33 -18.59
N ASN A 23 -1.73 18.32 -17.72
CA ASN A 23 -0.43 18.93 -18.01
C ASN A 23 0.73 17.93 -18.14
N SER A 24 0.49 16.64 -17.89
CA SER A 24 1.51 15.61 -17.95
C SER A 24 1.41 14.77 -19.22
N ARG A 25 2.56 14.36 -19.75
CA ARG A 25 2.64 13.37 -20.84
C ARG A 25 2.45 11.92 -20.36
N ARG A 26 2.51 11.70 -19.04
CA ARG A 26 2.27 10.38 -18.41
C ARG A 26 0.78 10.15 -18.16
N ILE A 27 0.37 8.88 -18.19
CA ILE A 27 -0.96 8.43 -17.82
C ILE A 27 -1.23 8.71 -16.33
N HIS A 28 -2.35 9.35 -16.02
CA HIS A 28 -2.77 9.69 -14.65
C HIS A 28 -4.16 9.11 -14.31
N PRO A 29 -4.21 7.87 -13.82
CA PRO A 29 -5.48 7.18 -13.54
C PRO A 29 -6.34 7.91 -12.50
N GLU A 30 -5.73 8.54 -11.50
CA GLU A 30 -6.43 9.30 -10.46
C GLU A 30 -7.07 10.58 -11.01
N GLY A 31 -6.40 11.27 -11.93
CA GLY A 31 -6.97 12.45 -12.58
C GLY A 31 -8.13 12.09 -13.49
N ALA A 32 -8.01 10.99 -14.24
CA ALA A 32 -9.09 10.47 -15.07
C ALA A 32 -10.32 10.03 -14.23
N LEU A 33 -10.10 9.44 -13.05
CA LEU A 33 -11.18 9.14 -12.10
C LEU A 33 -11.93 10.40 -11.65
N VAL A 34 -11.20 11.47 -11.30
CA VAL A 34 -11.80 12.75 -10.89
C VAL A 34 -12.59 13.37 -12.03
N LEU A 35 -12.05 13.36 -13.25
CA LEU A 35 -12.76 13.86 -14.44
C LEU A 35 -14.02 13.04 -14.73
N GLY A 36 -13.95 11.71 -14.62
CA GLY A 36 -15.12 10.84 -14.74
C GLY A 36 -16.20 11.16 -13.71
N ALA A 37 -15.83 11.37 -12.44
CA ALA A 37 -16.77 11.76 -11.39
C ALA A 37 -17.42 13.14 -11.64
N LEU A 38 -16.64 14.13 -12.11
CA LEU A 38 -17.17 15.45 -12.49
C LEU A 38 -18.22 15.34 -13.61
N LEU A 39 -17.91 14.57 -14.65
CA LEU A 39 -18.81 14.36 -15.79
C LEU A 39 -20.09 13.65 -15.36
N TYR A 40 -19.98 12.66 -14.45
CA TYR A 40 -21.13 11.96 -13.89
C TYR A 40 -22.10 12.91 -13.18
N ILE A 41 -21.60 13.72 -12.24
CA ILE A 41 -22.43 14.68 -11.48
C ILE A 41 -22.99 15.77 -12.40
N SER A 42 -22.25 16.12 -13.46
CA SER A 42 -22.68 17.08 -14.48
C SER A 42 -23.64 16.47 -15.52
N GLY A 43 -24.07 15.21 -15.37
CA GLY A 43 -25.01 14.55 -16.27
C GLY A 43 -24.42 14.05 -17.60
N HIS A 44 -23.10 14.17 -17.81
CA HIS A 44 -22.41 13.74 -19.02
C HIS A 44 -22.04 12.25 -18.93
N ARG A 45 -23.03 11.37 -19.05
CA ARG A 45 -22.89 9.93 -18.77
C ARG A 45 -21.87 9.22 -19.68
N ASP A 46 -21.92 9.45 -20.99
CA ASP A 46 -21.01 8.79 -21.93
C ASP A 46 -19.55 9.20 -21.70
N GLY A 47 -19.33 10.51 -21.49
CA GLY A 47 -18.02 11.05 -21.14
C GLY A 47 -17.52 10.50 -19.81
N SER A 48 -18.39 10.42 -18.80
CA SER A 48 -18.07 9.77 -17.53
C SER A 48 -17.63 8.32 -17.74
N GLN A 49 -18.40 7.54 -18.50
CA GLN A 49 -18.10 6.13 -18.73
C GLN A 49 -16.75 5.96 -19.43
N PHE A 50 -16.46 6.77 -20.46
CA PHE A 50 -15.17 6.78 -21.16
C PHE A 50 -14.00 7.01 -20.18
N TRP A 51 -14.06 8.07 -19.37
CA TRP A 51 -12.98 8.41 -18.46
C TRP A 51 -12.81 7.40 -17.32
N LEU A 52 -13.91 6.81 -16.85
CA LEU A 52 -13.84 5.72 -15.89
C LEU A 52 -13.21 4.46 -16.49
N GLN A 53 -13.53 4.10 -17.75
CA GLN A 53 -12.90 2.98 -18.45
C GLN A 53 -11.41 3.23 -18.67
N PHE A 54 -11.03 4.45 -19.08
CA PHE A 54 -9.63 4.84 -19.20
C PHE A 54 -8.87 4.72 -17.87
N ALA A 55 -9.44 5.23 -16.78
CA ALA A 55 -8.85 5.15 -15.45
C ALA A 55 -8.71 3.69 -14.97
N ALA A 56 -9.74 2.87 -15.17
CA ALA A 56 -9.73 1.45 -14.81
C ALA A 56 -8.70 0.65 -15.61
N GLY A 57 -8.64 0.87 -16.94
CA GLY A 57 -7.62 0.28 -17.82
C GLY A 57 -6.19 0.73 -17.47
N SER A 58 -6.06 1.90 -16.85
CA SER A 58 -4.79 2.44 -16.34
C SER A 58 -4.45 1.99 -14.91
N GLY A 59 -5.23 1.07 -14.32
CA GLY A 59 -4.95 0.47 -13.01
C GLY A 59 -5.72 1.07 -11.82
N ASN A 60 -6.69 1.95 -12.06
CA ASN A 60 -7.50 2.53 -10.99
C ASN A 60 -8.63 1.57 -10.56
N HIS A 61 -8.46 0.88 -9.42
CA HIS A 61 -9.48 -0.04 -8.90
C HIS A 61 -10.80 0.66 -8.52
N THR A 62 -10.75 1.94 -8.09
CA THR A 62 -11.96 2.70 -7.75
C THR A 62 -12.77 2.99 -9.00
N ALA A 63 -12.13 3.32 -10.12
CA ALA A 63 -12.82 3.51 -11.40
C ALA A 63 -13.52 2.23 -11.88
N ALA A 64 -12.85 1.08 -11.77
CA ALA A 64 -13.45 -0.22 -12.08
C ALA A 64 -14.66 -0.52 -11.16
N SER A 65 -14.57 -0.17 -9.88
CA SER A 65 -15.69 -0.31 -8.93
C SER A 65 -16.90 0.55 -9.31
N LEU A 66 -16.64 1.78 -9.76
CA LEU A 66 -17.68 2.70 -10.24
C LEU A 66 -18.35 2.20 -11.53
N LEU A 67 -17.59 1.63 -12.46
CA LEU A 67 -18.15 1.00 -13.66
C LEU A 67 -19.05 -0.18 -13.29
N SER A 68 -18.63 -1.03 -12.35
CA SER A 68 -19.49 -2.10 -11.84
C SER A 68 -20.82 -1.56 -11.32
N LEU A 69 -20.78 -0.49 -10.52
CA LEU A 69 -22.00 0.14 -9.99
C LEU A 69 -22.85 0.82 -11.06
N LEU A 70 -22.23 1.44 -12.08
CA LEU A 70 -22.91 2.06 -13.21
C LEU A 70 -23.68 1.00 -14.02
N HIS A 71 -23.00 -0.07 -14.44
CA HIS A 71 -23.60 -1.18 -15.18
C HIS A 71 -24.72 -1.86 -14.37
N ARG A 72 -24.55 -2.04 -13.03
CA ARG A 72 -25.65 -2.54 -12.17
C ARG A 72 -26.87 -1.62 -12.19
N ALA A 73 -26.66 -0.30 -12.18
CA ALA A 73 -27.76 0.66 -12.21
C ALA A 73 -28.50 0.66 -13.55
N LEU A 74 -27.83 0.23 -14.63
CA LEU A 74 -28.40 0.06 -15.98
C LEU A 74 -29.02 -1.34 -16.19
N GLY A 75 -28.89 -2.26 -15.24
CA GLY A 75 -29.35 -3.65 -15.38
C GLY A 75 -28.39 -4.55 -16.17
N GLU A 76 -27.19 -4.07 -16.48
CA GLU A 76 -26.16 -4.77 -17.25
C GLU A 76 -25.31 -5.64 -16.32
N VAL A 77 -25.89 -6.77 -15.87
CA VAL A 77 -25.31 -7.61 -14.80
C VAL A 77 -23.95 -8.22 -15.21
N LEU A 78 -23.81 -8.68 -16.45
CA LEU A 78 -22.57 -9.32 -16.92
C LEU A 78 -21.39 -8.35 -16.96
N ASP A 79 -21.61 -7.13 -17.47
CA ASP A 79 -20.59 -6.09 -17.47
C ASP A 79 -20.27 -5.64 -16.06
N ALA A 80 -21.30 -5.50 -15.21
CA ALA A 80 -21.11 -5.17 -13.81
C ALA A 80 -20.22 -6.16 -13.06
N GLU A 81 -20.41 -7.46 -13.28
CA GLU A 81 -19.59 -8.52 -12.67
C GLU A 81 -18.17 -8.55 -13.25
N THR A 82 -18.02 -8.29 -14.53
CA THR A 82 -16.72 -8.19 -15.19
C THR A 82 -15.90 -7.06 -14.58
N TRP A 83 -16.47 -5.86 -14.46
CA TRP A 83 -15.81 -4.74 -13.82
C TRP A 83 -15.59 -4.94 -12.32
N ARG A 84 -16.46 -5.67 -11.63
CA ARG A 84 -16.26 -6.04 -10.22
C ARG A 84 -15.00 -6.89 -10.05
N ARG A 85 -14.87 -7.97 -10.82
CA ARG A 85 -13.69 -8.85 -10.79
C ARG A 85 -12.40 -8.11 -11.13
N GLN A 86 -12.46 -7.19 -12.09
CA GLN A 86 -11.32 -6.34 -12.42
C GLN A 86 -10.96 -5.39 -11.27
N ALA A 87 -11.95 -4.78 -10.60
CA ALA A 87 -11.72 -3.94 -9.43
C ALA A 87 -11.02 -4.72 -8.30
N ASP A 88 -11.49 -5.94 -8.00
CA ASP A 88 -10.90 -6.79 -6.96
C ASP A 88 -9.45 -7.15 -7.31
N THR A 89 -9.20 -7.56 -8.56
CA THR A 89 -7.84 -7.88 -9.04
C THR A 89 -6.87 -6.71 -8.91
N LEU A 90 -7.32 -5.50 -9.28
CA LEU A 90 -6.53 -4.27 -9.15
C LEU A 90 -6.29 -3.90 -7.69
N ALA A 91 -7.30 -4.04 -6.83
CA ALA A 91 -7.18 -3.76 -5.40
C ALA A 91 -6.18 -4.71 -4.72
N ASP A 92 -6.22 -6.00 -5.04
CA ASP A 92 -5.28 -6.98 -4.50
C ASP A 92 -3.85 -6.77 -4.99
N THR A 93 -3.68 -6.36 -6.24
CA THR A 93 -2.36 -5.98 -6.77
C THR A 93 -1.81 -4.76 -6.03
N ARG A 94 -2.63 -3.72 -5.84
CA ARG A 94 -2.25 -2.53 -5.07
C ARG A 94 -1.93 -2.85 -3.61
N ARG A 95 -2.71 -3.73 -2.98
CA ARG A 95 -2.47 -4.22 -1.62
C ARG A 95 -1.11 -4.91 -1.51
N ARG A 96 -0.82 -5.85 -2.41
CA ARG A 96 0.47 -6.56 -2.47
C ARG A 96 1.64 -5.60 -2.67
N GLN A 97 1.53 -4.66 -3.59
CA GLN A 97 2.55 -3.62 -3.81
C GLN A 97 2.79 -2.76 -2.57
N ARG A 98 1.73 -2.39 -1.84
CA ARG A 98 1.87 -1.63 -0.59
C ARG A 98 2.56 -2.43 0.50
N VAL A 99 2.22 -3.70 0.65
CA VAL A 99 2.91 -4.61 1.58
C VAL A 99 4.38 -4.73 1.20
N GLN A 100 4.68 -4.98 -0.08
CA GLN A 100 6.06 -5.06 -0.56
C GLN A 100 6.83 -3.76 -0.27
N LYS A 101 6.25 -2.58 -0.53
CA LYS A 101 6.91 -1.30 -0.24
C LYS A 101 7.21 -1.12 1.26
N VAL A 102 6.34 -1.59 2.15
CA VAL A 102 6.58 -1.56 3.59
C VAL A 102 7.69 -2.53 3.97
N LEU A 103 7.69 -3.73 3.39
CA LEU A 103 8.77 -4.70 3.57
C LEU A 103 10.10 -4.13 3.07
N ASP A 104 10.16 -3.61 1.84
CA ASP A 104 11.35 -2.96 1.25
C ASP A 104 11.87 -1.81 2.13
N ALA A 105 10.98 -0.98 2.67
CA ALA A 105 11.33 0.10 3.59
C ALA A 105 11.84 -0.40 4.95
N SER A 106 11.47 -1.62 5.34
CA SER A 106 11.88 -2.30 6.57
C SER A 106 13.04 -3.28 6.35
N ASP A 107 13.43 -3.54 5.10
CA ASP A 107 14.14 -4.77 4.70
C ASP A 107 15.64 -4.76 4.99
N THR A 108 16.11 -3.86 5.85
CA THR A 108 17.50 -3.92 6.29
C THR A 108 17.66 -3.52 7.75
N LEU A 109 17.14 -4.36 8.64
CA LEU A 109 17.62 -4.41 10.04
C LEU A 109 19.11 -4.76 10.11
N LEU A 110 19.60 -5.61 9.20
CA LEU A 110 21.01 -6.01 9.07
C LEU A 110 21.44 -6.05 7.60
N PRO A 111 22.68 -5.65 7.25
CA PRO A 111 23.17 -5.62 5.88
C PRO A 111 23.28 -7.04 5.33
N HIS A 112 23.19 -7.21 4.01
CA HIS A 112 23.19 -8.53 3.37
C HIS A 112 24.37 -9.41 3.78
N ALA A 113 25.57 -8.83 3.88
CA ALA A 113 26.78 -9.55 4.29
C ALA A 113 26.68 -10.14 5.71
N MET A 114 26.08 -9.40 6.65
CA MET A 114 25.90 -9.85 8.04
C MET A 114 24.86 -10.97 8.12
N ARG A 115 23.78 -10.87 7.33
CA ARG A 115 22.76 -11.92 7.23
C ARG A 115 23.36 -13.22 6.69
N ALA A 116 24.17 -13.12 5.65
CA ALA A 116 24.86 -14.26 5.05
C ALA A 116 25.86 -14.92 6.03
N ASP A 117 26.61 -14.11 6.77
CA ASP A 117 27.59 -14.55 7.77
C ASP A 117 26.94 -15.26 8.97
N ILE A 118 25.80 -14.76 9.46
CA ILE A 118 25.01 -15.44 10.50
C ILE A 118 24.48 -16.79 10.00
N ILE A 119 23.90 -16.84 8.79
CA ILE A 119 23.38 -18.09 8.21
C ILE A 119 24.49 -19.13 8.01
N ALA A 120 25.67 -18.71 7.55
CA ALA A 120 26.83 -19.58 7.39
C ALA A 120 27.24 -20.23 8.72
N ARG A 121 27.36 -19.44 9.80
CA ARG A 121 27.70 -19.97 11.14
C ARG A 121 26.65 -20.92 11.71
N CYS A 122 25.36 -20.67 11.43
CA CYS A 122 24.29 -21.61 11.81
C CYS A 122 24.45 -22.98 11.14
N HIS A 123 24.85 -23.03 9.87
CA HIS A 123 25.07 -24.28 9.15
C HIS A 123 26.29 -25.05 9.64
N GLU A 124 27.24 -24.38 10.29
CA GLU A 124 28.45 -24.99 10.88
C GLU A 124 28.24 -25.50 12.31
N GLY A 125 27.04 -25.36 12.90
CA GLY A 125 26.72 -25.86 14.24
C GLY A 125 27.37 -25.07 15.38
N LEU A 126 27.90 -23.88 15.11
CA LEU A 126 28.47 -22.99 16.12
C LEU A 126 27.38 -22.08 16.69
N ASP A 127 27.39 -21.99 18.02
CA ASP A 127 26.48 -21.19 18.85
C ASP A 127 26.31 -19.76 18.26
N VAL A 128 25.07 -19.40 17.90
CA VAL A 128 24.77 -18.17 17.16
C VAL A 128 25.02 -16.95 18.05
N ARG A 129 26.24 -16.42 18.02
CA ARG A 129 26.57 -15.17 18.71
C ARG A 129 26.37 -13.99 17.79
N LEU A 130 25.41 -13.14 18.14
CA LEU A 130 25.25 -11.83 17.54
C LEU A 130 26.55 -11.01 17.74
N PRO A 131 26.93 -10.16 16.78
CA PRO A 131 28.06 -9.25 16.95
C PRO A 131 27.94 -8.45 18.28
N PRO A 132 29.04 -8.22 19.03
CA PRO A 132 28.98 -7.67 20.38
C PRO A 132 28.21 -6.35 20.50
N ARG A 133 28.26 -5.52 19.45
CA ARG A 133 27.54 -4.24 19.40
C ARG A 133 26.03 -4.40 19.29
N ILE A 134 25.56 -5.37 18.51
CA ILE A 134 24.13 -5.68 18.37
C ILE A 134 23.62 -6.31 19.67
N ALA A 135 24.39 -7.22 20.26
CA ALA A 135 24.05 -7.80 21.56
C ALA A 135 23.93 -6.74 22.66
N ALA A 136 24.83 -5.74 22.67
CA ALA A 136 24.76 -4.64 23.64
C ALA A 136 23.49 -3.78 23.50
N VAL A 137 23.05 -3.48 22.27
CA VAL A 137 21.80 -2.73 22.03
C VAL A 137 20.58 -3.55 22.52
N LEU A 138 20.56 -4.85 22.25
CA LEU A 138 19.49 -5.73 22.71
C LEU A 138 19.45 -5.88 24.24
N HIS A 139 20.61 -5.90 24.90
CA HIS A 139 20.71 -5.98 26.35
C HIS A 139 20.33 -4.67 27.06
N GLN A 140 20.22 -3.55 26.33
CA GLN A 140 19.81 -2.25 26.85
C GLN A 140 18.32 -1.96 26.64
N LEU A 141 17.57 -2.90 26.06
CA LEU A 141 16.13 -2.76 25.92
C LEU A 141 15.48 -2.62 27.31
N PRO A 142 14.58 -1.64 27.49
CA PRO A 142 13.88 -1.47 28.76
C PRO A 142 13.04 -2.71 29.04
N VAL A 143 13.14 -3.22 30.26
CA VAL A 143 12.40 -4.38 30.72
C VAL A 143 11.30 -3.89 31.65
N ASP A 144 10.06 -4.32 31.40
CA ASP A 144 8.96 -4.11 32.33
C ASP A 144 8.83 -5.38 33.20
N SER A 145 8.89 -5.23 34.52
CA SER A 145 9.17 -6.33 35.45
C SER A 145 7.92 -6.92 36.13
N ASP A 146 6.73 -6.73 35.58
CA ASP A 146 5.47 -7.17 36.19
C ASP A 146 4.61 -8.11 35.31
N ASP A 147 5.22 -8.90 34.41
CA ASP A 147 4.51 -10.02 33.75
C ASP A 147 4.68 -11.33 34.55
N PRO A 148 3.63 -11.82 35.24
CA PRO A 148 3.72 -13.01 36.09
C PRO A 148 3.83 -14.33 35.30
N GLU A 149 3.61 -14.32 33.98
CA GLU A 149 3.63 -15.52 33.13
C GLU A 149 4.97 -15.70 32.41
N TYR A 150 5.65 -14.59 32.06
CA TYR A 150 6.87 -14.61 31.26
C TYR A 150 8.11 -13.94 31.87
N GLY A 151 7.99 -13.26 33.03
CA GLY A 151 9.11 -12.62 33.72
C GLY A 151 9.57 -11.32 33.03
N GLU A 152 10.87 -11.01 33.14
CA GLU A 152 11.47 -9.80 32.58
C GLU A 152 11.49 -9.82 31.03
N VAL A 153 10.45 -9.27 30.40
CA VAL A 153 10.34 -9.21 28.94
C VAL A 153 10.90 -7.87 28.41
N PRO A 154 11.95 -7.89 27.57
CA PRO A 154 12.50 -6.67 26.96
C PRO A 154 11.52 -6.04 25.95
N GLN A 155 11.27 -4.74 26.08
CA GLN A 155 10.34 -3.98 25.25
C GLN A 155 11.03 -3.32 24.06
N VAL A 156 10.46 -3.50 22.87
CA VAL A 156 10.96 -2.90 21.63
C VAL A 156 10.68 -1.40 21.64
N SER A 157 11.72 -0.57 21.62
CA SER A 157 11.59 0.89 21.55
C SER A 157 11.41 1.39 20.12
N ALA A 158 10.76 2.53 19.95
CA ALA A 158 10.57 3.16 18.63
C ALA A 158 11.89 3.60 17.95
N SER A 159 12.99 3.70 18.71
CA SER A 159 14.34 4.05 18.23
C SER A 159 15.21 2.83 17.91
N LEU A 160 14.79 1.62 18.28
CA LEU A 160 15.60 0.39 18.19
C LEU A 160 16.17 0.16 16.79
N VAL A 161 15.36 0.35 15.75
CA VAL A 161 15.80 0.14 14.35
C VAL A 161 16.95 1.08 13.98
N ARG A 162 16.95 2.31 14.50
CA ARG A 162 18.00 3.31 14.24
C ARG A 162 19.28 3.01 15.01
N GLU A 163 19.14 2.54 16.24
CA GLU A 163 20.27 2.13 17.10
C GLU A 163 20.94 0.86 16.58
N LEU A 164 20.15 -0.12 16.14
CA LEU A 164 20.65 -1.30 15.44
C LEU A 164 21.38 -0.91 14.15
N ALA A 165 20.82 0.01 13.37
CA ALA A 165 21.45 0.50 12.15
C ALA A 165 22.77 1.26 12.39
N ALA A 166 22.89 1.97 13.52
CA ALA A 166 24.13 2.65 13.93
C ALA A 166 25.18 1.70 14.54
N ALA A 167 24.77 0.49 14.94
CA ALA A 167 25.65 -0.56 15.46
C ALA A 167 26.20 -1.51 14.37
N MET A 168 25.72 -1.37 13.11
CA MET A 168 26.23 -2.03 11.90
C MET A 168 27.53 -1.38 11.41
#